data_AF-A0A7Y6FBR6-F1
#
_entry.id   AF-A0A7Y6FBR6-F1
#
_cell.length_a   1.000
_cell.length_b   1.000
_cell.length_c   1.000
_cell.angle_alpha   90.00
_cell.angle_beta   90.00
_cell.angle_gamma   90.00
#
_symmetry.space_group_name_H-M   'P 1'
#
loop_
_entity.id
_entity.type
_entity.pdbx_description
1 polymer ?
#
loop_
_entity_poly.entity_id
_entity_poly.type
_entity_poly.pdbx_seq_one_letter_code
_entity_poly.pdbx_strand_id
1 'polypeptide(L)'
;MSPARTPRYTVPGLGVDEGRQVIDLLTLRLHALNDLALTLKHIHWNVVGPHFIAVHEMLDPQTAAVRDMADAAAERISALGGEPQGTPGALVKERTWDDYSVGRADAIAHLGALDLVYTGIIEDHRAAVEKVGGIDPVTEDLLIEHLRGLEQFQWFVRAHLESSSGRLSTAGADTEEAAAAAASPKRAAAGRTPAKKTAAKKSTATKKTTTSRRTTR
;
A
#
# COMPACT_ATOMS: atom_id res chain seq x y z
N MET A 1 -2.02 -23.56 0.10
CA MET A 1 -2.53 -23.69 1.48
C MET A 1 -2.91 -25.15 1.75
N SER A 2 -2.66 -25.67 2.95
CA SER A 2 -3.19 -26.97 3.34
C SER A 2 -4.69 -26.84 3.61
N PRO A 3 -5.53 -27.80 3.18
CA PRO A 3 -6.96 -27.75 3.49
C PRO A 3 -7.16 -27.83 5.00
N ALA A 4 -8.14 -27.09 5.50
CA ALA A 4 -8.63 -27.16 6.87
C ALA A 4 -9.10 -28.58 7.15
N ARG A 5 -8.94 -29.00 8.41
CA ARG A 5 -9.51 -30.27 8.87
C ARG A 5 -11.04 -30.16 8.81
N THR A 6 -11.72 -31.20 8.33
CA THR A 6 -13.18 -31.26 8.38
C THR A 6 -13.64 -31.06 9.82
N PRO A 7 -14.50 -30.07 10.09
CA PRO A 7 -14.93 -29.80 11.45
C PRO A 7 -15.84 -30.93 11.94
N ARG A 8 -15.87 -31.16 13.26
CA ARG A 8 -16.70 -32.22 13.87
C ARG A 8 -18.18 -31.86 13.94
N TYR A 9 -18.46 -30.56 13.91
CA TYR A 9 -19.78 -29.95 13.86
C TYR A 9 -19.69 -28.71 12.98
N THR A 10 -20.82 -28.19 12.53
CA THR A 10 -20.89 -26.88 11.88
C THR A 10 -22.22 -26.21 12.22
N VAL A 11 -22.51 -25.06 11.63
CA VAL A 11 -23.76 -24.35 11.85
C VAL A 11 -24.97 -25.20 11.40
N PRO A 12 -26.11 -25.15 12.09
CA PRO A 12 -27.29 -25.90 11.68
C PRO A 12 -27.72 -25.58 10.25
N GLY A 13 -27.99 -26.62 9.45
CA GLY A 13 -28.40 -26.49 8.05
C GLY A 13 -27.28 -26.58 7.02
N LEU A 14 -26.01 -26.64 7.45
CA LEU A 14 -24.85 -26.82 6.58
C LEU A 14 -24.20 -28.20 6.78
N GLY A 15 -23.75 -28.84 5.71
CA GLY A 15 -22.93 -30.06 5.78
C GLY A 15 -21.53 -29.76 6.31
N VAL A 16 -20.89 -30.69 7.02
CA VAL A 16 -19.52 -30.49 7.54
C VAL A 16 -18.47 -30.28 6.45
N ASP A 17 -18.67 -30.90 5.28
CA ASP A 17 -17.78 -30.70 4.12
C ASP A 17 -17.98 -29.32 3.47
N GLU A 18 -19.21 -28.83 3.41
CA GLU A 18 -19.53 -27.46 2.99
C GLU A 18 -18.93 -26.45 3.98
N GLY A 19 -19.12 -26.68 5.29
CA GLY A 19 -18.52 -25.88 6.35
C GLY A 19 -16.98 -25.83 6.24
N ARG A 20 -16.33 -26.96 5.94
CA ARG A 20 -14.88 -27.00 5.69
C ARG A 20 -14.48 -26.13 4.49
N GLN A 21 -15.23 -26.17 3.38
CA GLN A 21 -14.92 -25.35 2.21
C GLN A 21 -15.04 -23.85 2.52
N VAL A 22 -16.06 -23.45 3.28
CA VAL A 22 -16.21 -22.04 3.71
C VAL A 22 -15.08 -21.64 4.66
N ILE A 23 -14.69 -22.52 5.59
CA ILE A 23 -13.53 -22.30 6.48
C ILE A 23 -12.23 -22.10 5.67
N ASP A 24 -11.99 -22.92 4.64
CA ASP A 24 -10.82 -22.81 3.77
C ASP A 24 -10.76 -21.43 3.09
N LEU A 25 -11.89 -20.94 2.58
CA LEU A 25 -11.97 -19.64 1.93
C LEU A 25 -11.76 -18.49 2.93
N LEU A 26 -12.44 -18.54 4.08
CA LEU A 26 -12.31 -17.53 5.13
C LEU A 26 -10.90 -17.48 5.74
N THR A 27 -10.19 -18.61 5.82
CA THR A 27 -8.82 -18.64 6.38
C THR A 27 -7.87 -17.77 5.55
N LEU A 28 -7.95 -17.85 4.21
CA LEU A 28 -7.17 -16.93 3.36
C LEU A 28 -7.61 -15.47 3.50
N ARG A 29 -8.91 -15.20 3.70
CA ARG A 29 -9.40 -13.83 3.92
C ARG A 29 -8.92 -13.27 5.25
N LEU A 30 -8.91 -14.07 6.31
CA LEU A 30 -8.36 -13.71 7.62
C LEU A 30 -6.88 -13.35 7.51
N HIS A 31 -6.08 -14.14 6.78
CA HIS A 31 -4.66 -13.83 6.54
C HIS A 31 -4.50 -12.51 5.79
N ALA A 32 -5.27 -12.28 4.73
CA ALA A 32 -5.24 -11.03 3.95
C ALA A 32 -5.62 -9.80 4.78
N LEU A 33 -6.65 -9.90 5.63
CA LEU A 33 -7.11 -8.80 6.48
C LEU A 33 -6.10 -8.50 7.60
N ASN A 34 -5.50 -9.53 8.21
CA ASN A 34 -4.43 -9.34 9.19
C ASN A 34 -3.19 -8.68 8.57
N ASP A 35 -2.77 -9.14 7.39
CA ASP A 35 -1.64 -8.55 6.66
C ASP A 35 -1.96 -7.09 6.29
N LEU A 36 -3.16 -6.82 5.76
CA LEU A 36 -3.60 -5.47 5.42
C LEU A 36 -3.59 -4.53 6.63
N ALA A 37 -4.09 -4.96 7.80
CA ALA A 37 -4.07 -4.12 9.00
C ALA A 37 -2.64 -3.76 9.46
N LEU A 38 -1.70 -4.70 9.31
CA LEU A 38 -0.27 -4.46 9.59
C LEU A 38 0.33 -3.52 8.55
N THR A 39 0.05 -3.76 7.27
CA THR A 39 0.52 -2.95 6.15
C THR A 39 0.00 -1.51 6.22
N LEU A 40 -1.27 -1.30 6.56
CA LEU A 40 -1.85 0.04 6.77
C LEU A 40 -1.11 0.80 7.88
N LYS A 41 -0.78 0.12 9.00
CA LYS A 41 0.01 0.75 10.07
C LYS A 41 1.46 1.00 9.68
N HIS A 42 2.07 0.08 8.94
CA HIS A 42 3.40 0.29 8.37
C HIS A 42 3.43 1.56 7.52
N ILE A 43 2.47 1.74 6.62
CA ILE A 43 2.34 2.95 5.80
C ILE A 43 2.11 4.18 6.70
N HIS A 44 1.15 4.12 7.62
CA HIS A 44 0.84 5.21 8.55
C HIS A 44 2.06 5.73 9.32
N TRP A 45 3.02 4.86 9.68
CA TRP A 45 4.27 5.27 10.34
C TRP A 45 5.36 5.78 9.38
N ASN A 46 5.31 5.38 8.10
CA ASN A 46 6.40 5.60 7.14
C ASN A 46 6.10 6.65 6.05
N VAL A 47 4.88 7.19 6.02
CA VAL A 47 4.53 8.33 5.16
C VAL A 47 5.30 9.59 5.56
N VAL A 48 5.81 10.31 4.57
CA VAL A 48 6.40 11.65 4.70
C VAL A 48 5.87 12.58 3.59
N GLY A 49 6.29 13.85 3.61
CA GLY A 49 5.99 14.81 2.54
C GLY A 49 4.84 15.76 2.84
N PRO A 50 4.45 16.62 1.88
CA PRO A 50 3.49 17.71 2.10
C PRO A 50 2.09 17.24 2.51
N HIS A 51 1.72 16.00 2.18
CA HIS A 51 0.40 15.41 2.48
C HIS A 51 0.41 14.51 3.73
N PHE A 52 1.51 14.54 4.51
CA PHE A 52 1.72 13.65 5.66
C PHE A 52 0.50 13.49 6.56
N ILE A 53 0.02 14.57 7.17
CA ILE A 53 -1.01 14.47 8.22
C ILE A 53 -2.34 13.95 7.66
N ALA A 54 -2.72 14.36 6.45
CA ALA A 54 -3.96 13.94 5.83
C ALA A 54 -3.98 12.43 5.58
N VAL A 55 -2.92 11.88 4.98
CA VAL A 55 -2.84 10.44 4.71
C VAL A 55 -2.61 9.65 5.99
N HIS A 56 -1.78 10.16 6.91
CA HIS A 56 -1.54 9.54 8.21
C HIS A 56 -2.85 9.33 8.99
N GLU A 57 -3.67 10.38 9.12
CA GLU A 57 -4.96 10.30 9.83
C GLU A 57 -6.01 9.51 9.06
N MET A 58 -5.99 9.56 7.72
CA MET A 58 -6.93 8.81 6.86
C MET A 58 -6.80 7.29 7.04
N LEU A 59 -5.60 6.77 7.32
CA LEU A 59 -5.35 5.33 7.40
C LEU A 59 -5.83 4.69 8.71
N ASP A 60 -6.03 5.47 9.78
CA ASP A 60 -6.36 4.92 11.10
C ASP A 60 -7.77 4.36 11.22
N PRO A 61 -8.83 5.07 10.78
CA PRO A 61 -10.18 4.51 10.73
C PRO A 61 -10.25 3.25 9.88
N GLN A 62 -9.49 3.20 8.77
CA GLN A 62 -9.43 2.02 7.92
C GLN A 62 -8.71 0.85 8.60
N THR A 63 -7.62 1.12 9.32
CA THR A 63 -6.94 0.10 10.12
C THR A 63 -7.89 -0.53 11.15
N ALA A 64 -8.71 0.29 11.83
CA ALA A 64 -9.71 -0.20 12.76
C ALA A 64 -10.77 -1.06 12.05
N ALA A 65 -11.35 -0.55 10.96
CA ALA A 65 -12.35 -1.28 10.19
C ALA A 65 -11.84 -2.64 9.67
N VAL A 66 -10.61 -2.71 9.15
CA VAL A 66 -10.01 -3.97 8.67
C VAL A 66 -9.76 -4.96 9.82
N ARG A 67 -9.44 -4.47 11.03
CA ARG A 67 -9.33 -5.33 12.21
C ARG A 67 -10.67 -5.91 12.63
N ASP A 68 -11.74 -5.11 12.56
CA ASP A 68 -13.11 -5.59 12.84
C ASP A 68 -13.53 -6.64 11.79
N MET A 69 -13.18 -6.44 10.51
CA MET A 69 -13.40 -7.45 9.46
C MET A 69 -12.63 -8.75 9.72
N ALA A 70 -11.38 -8.66 10.18
CA ALA A 70 -10.56 -9.82 10.52
C ALA A 70 -11.17 -10.61 11.68
N ASP A 71 -11.63 -9.90 12.72
CA ASP A 71 -12.32 -10.49 13.87
C ASP A 71 -13.59 -11.22 13.43
N ALA A 72 -14.46 -10.55 12.67
CA ALA A 72 -15.69 -11.16 12.15
C ALA A 72 -15.43 -12.41 11.28
N ALA A 73 -14.38 -12.40 10.46
CA ALA A 73 -13.97 -13.58 9.68
C ALA A 73 -13.49 -14.73 10.59
N ALA A 74 -12.68 -14.43 11.61
CA ALA A 74 -12.17 -15.42 12.56
C ALA A 74 -13.28 -16.03 13.43
N GLU A 75 -14.21 -15.21 13.91
CA GLU A 75 -15.37 -15.67 14.65
C GLU A 75 -16.30 -16.50 13.76
N ARG A 76 -16.46 -16.14 12.48
CA ARG A 76 -17.23 -16.95 11.52
C ARG A 76 -16.59 -18.31 11.28
N ILE A 77 -15.26 -18.40 11.13
CA ILE A 77 -14.53 -19.68 11.08
C ILE A 77 -14.82 -20.53 12.32
N SER A 78 -14.79 -19.91 13.51
CA SER A 78 -15.05 -20.60 14.78
C SER A 78 -16.50 -21.11 14.87
N ALA A 79 -17.46 -20.30 14.44
CA ALA A 79 -18.88 -20.69 14.39
C ALA A 79 -19.14 -21.88 13.44
N LEU A 80 -18.40 -21.96 12.34
CA LEU A 80 -18.43 -23.08 11.40
C LEU A 80 -17.75 -24.35 11.93
N GLY A 81 -17.15 -24.30 13.12
CA GLY A 81 -16.45 -25.41 13.78
C GLY A 81 -14.96 -25.52 13.43
N GLY A 82 -14.41 -24.50 12.75
CA GLY A 82 -13.00 -24.38 12.41
C GLY A 82 -12.17 -23.76 13.53
N GLU A 83 -10.85 -23.67 13.30
CA GLU A 83 -9.88 -23.07 14.22
C GLU A 83 -9.17 -21.92 13.49
N PRO A 84 -9.54 -20.65 13.73
CA PRO A 84 -8.94 -19.52 13.02
C PRO A 84 -7.46 -19.36 13.40
N GLN A 85 -6.60 -19.29 12.39
CA GLN A 85 -5.15 -19.16 12.58
C GLN A 85 -4.72 -17.70 12.49
N GLY A 86 -4.60 -17.02 13.64
CA GLY A 86 -4.21 -15.61 13.73
C GLY A 86 -2.71 -15.35 13.96
N THR A 87 -1.87 -16.39 14.00
CA THR A 87 -0.44 -16.20 14.29
C THR A 87 0.33 -15.73 13.05
N PRO A 88 1.36 -14.87 13.21
CA PRO A 88 2.12 -14.35 12.07
C PRO A 88 2.85 -15.47 11.30
N GLY A 89 3.26 -16.54 11.98
CA GLY A 89 3.88 -17.69 11.32
C GLY A 89 2.92 -18.45 10.39
N ALA A 90 1.63 -18.55 10.75
CA ALA A 90 0.62 -19.15 9.88
C ALA A 90 0.34 -18.25 8.67
N LEU A 91 0.16 -16.94 8.90
CA LEU A 91 -0.03 -15.94 7.85
C LEU A 91 1.09 -16.03 6.80
N VAL A 92 2.35 -15.90 7.22
CA VAL A 92 3.51 -15.90 6.30
C VAL A 92 3.64 -17.23 5.55
N LYS A 93 3.32 -18.34 6.20
CA LYS A 93 3.39 -19.68 5.59
C LYS A 93 2.34 -19.88 4.50
N GLU A 94 1.17 -19.25 4.62
CA GLU A 94 -0.01 -19.57 3.81
C GLU A 94 -0.39 -18.49 2.79
N ARG A 95 0.07 -17.24 2.97
CA ARG A 95 -0.17 -16.17 2.01
C ARG A 95 0.38 -16.50 0.63
N THR A 96 -0.27 -15.96 -0.39
CA THR A 96 0.08 -16.13 -1.82
C THR A 96 0.59 -14.86 -2.47
N TRP A 97 0.90 -13.85 -1.66
CA TRP A 97 1.44 -12.56 -2.04
C TRP A 97 2.74 -12.29 -1.27
N ASP A 98 3.53 -11.36 -1.79
CA ASP A 98 4.78 -10.92 -1.16
C ASP A 98 4.50 -9.92 -0.03
N ASP A 99 5.53 -9.65 0.78
CA ASP A 99 5.45 -8.60 1.79
C ASP A 99 5.41 -7.22 1.15
N TYR A 100 4.78 -6.25 1.82
CA TYR A 100 4.73 -4.87 1.32
C TYR A 100 6.14 -4.28 1.23
N SER A 101 6.52 -3.80 0.04
CA SER A 101 7.92 -3.54 -0.31
C SER A 101 8.37 -2.10 -0.06
N VAL A 102 7.43 -1.17 0.13
CA VAL A 102 7.75 0.27 0.26
C VAL A 102 8.05 0.63 1.71
N GLY A 103 9.30 1.05 1.99
CA GLY A 103 9.73 1.61 3.28
C GLY A 103 9.28 3.07 3.47
N ARG A 104 10.13 3.94 4.00
CA ARG A 104 9.80 5.38 4.13
C ARG A 104 9.66 6.04 2.76
N ALA A 105 8.48 6.58 2.44
CA ALA A 105 8.21 7.27 1.18
C ALA A 105 7.23 8.44 1.29
N ASP A 106 7.12 9.23 0.21
CA ASP A 106 6.08 10.27 0.11
C ASP A 106 4.69 9.65 0.23
N ALA A 107 3.75 10.37 0.84
CA ALA A 107 2.39 9.92 1.04
C ALA A 107 1.72 9.44 -0.27
N ILE A 108 1.89 10.16 -1.38
CA ILE A 108 1.27 9.77 -2.67
C ILE A 108 1.93 8.53 -3.26
N ALA A 109 3.23 8.33 -3.02
CA ALA A 109 3.94 7.12 -3.42
C ALA A 109 3.39 5.88 -2.69
N HIS A 110 3.16 5.99 -1.37
CA HIS A 110 2.52 4.91 -0.62
C HIS A 110 1.12 4.61 -1.12
N LEU A 111 0.31 5.63 -1.43
CA LEU A 111 -1.03 5.43 -1.98
C LEU A 111 -0.99 4.72 -3.34
N GLY A 112 0.02 4.99 -4.18
CA GLY A 112 0.22 4.27 -5.43
C GLY A 112 0.44 2.78 -5.23
N ALA A 113 1.33 2.39 -4.31
CA ALA A 113 1.54 0.98 -3.96
C ALA A 113 0.31 0.36 -3.28
N LEU A 114 -0.35 1.08 -2.38
CA LEU A 114 -1.52 0.61 -1.64
C LEU A 114 -2.71 0.32 -2.58
N ASP A 115 -2.84 1.01 -3.70
CA ASP A 115 -3.87 0.71 -4.72
C ASP A 115 -3.72 -0.72 -5.28
N LEU A 116 -2.50 -1.18 -5.51
CA LEU A 116 -2.24 -2.56 -5.97
C LEU A 116 -2.55 -3.59 -4.88
N VAL A 117 -2.15 -3.32 -3.63
CA VAL A 117 -2.51 -4.16 -2.48
C VAL A 117 -4.02 -4.33 -2.37
N TYR A 118 -4.77 -3.22 -2.44
CA TYR A 118 -6.23 -3.27 -2.39
C TYR A 118 -6.84 -4.00 -3.59
N THR A 119 -6.24 -3.88 -4.79
CA THR A 119 -6.71 -4.59 -5.99
C THR A 119 -6.68 -6.10 -5.76
N GLY A 120 -5.56 -6.65 -5.30
CA GLY A 120 -5.45 -8.09 -5.01
C GLY A 120 -6.43 -8.54 -3.92
N ILE A 121 -6.56 -7.76 -2.84
CA ILE A 121 -7.48 -8.09 -1.74
C ILE A 121 -8.94 -8.09 -2.21
N ILE A 122 -9.35 -7.10 -3.00
CA ILE A 122 -10.72 -6.96 -3.50
C ILE A 122 -11.05 -8.06 -4.51
N GLU A 123 -10.15 -8.34 -5.46
CA GLU A 123 -10.34 -9.41 -6.46
C GLU A 123 -10.54 -10.77 -5.79
N ASP A 124 -9.68 -11.10 -4.82
CA ASP A 124 -9.81 -12.34 -4.10
C ASP A 124 -11.05 -12.38 -3.18
N HIS A 125 -11.47 -11.26 -2.57
CA HIS A 125 -12.73 -11.21 -1.82
C HIS A 125 -13.94 -11.43 -2.74
N ARG A 126 -13.94 -10.84 -3.95
CA ARG A 126 -14.97 -11.10 -4.97
C ARG A 126 -15.03 -12.57 -5.37
N ALA A 127 -13.86 -13.19 -5.58
CA ALA A 127 -13.78 -14.62 -5.86
C ALA A 127 -14.25 -15.49 -4.69
N ALA A 128 -14.02 -15.07 -3.44
CA ALA A 128 -14.54 -15.75 -2.26
C ALA A 128 -16.06 -15.62 -2.15
N VAL A 129 -16.64 -14.44 -2.39
CA VAL A 129 -18.10 -14.23 -2.43
C VAL A 129 -18.76 -15.16 -3.44
N GLU A 130 -18.26 -15.20 -4.68
CA GLU A 130 -18.82 -16.06 -5.73
C GLU A 130 -18.85 -17.54 -5.32
N LYS A 131 -17.77 -18.03 -4.70
CA LYS A 131 -17.67 -19.42 -4.26
C LYS A 131 -18.56 -19.72 -3.06
N VAL A 132 -18.64 -18.79 -2.10
CA VAL A 132 -19.41 -18.98 -0.86
C VAL A 132 -20.91 -18.84 -1.10
N GLY A 133 -21.36 -18.02 -2.05
CA GLY A 133 -22.80 -17.79 -2.29
C GLY A 133 -23.58 -19.04 -2.68
N GLY A 134 -22.91 -20.04 -3.27
CA GLY A 134 -23.50 -21.35 -3.55
C GLY A 134 -23.57 -22.30 -2.35
N ILE A 135 -23.00 -21.91 -1.21
CA ILE A 135 -22.78 -22.79 -0.05
C ILE A 135 -23.43 -22.22 1.21
N ASP A 136 -23.12 -20.98 1.56
CA ASP A 136 -23.51 -20.35 2.83
C ASP A 136 -23.80 -18.85 2.63
N PRO A 137 -25.08 -18.47 2.40
CA PRO A 137 -25.44 -17.08 2.14
C PRO A 137 -25.16 -16.14 3.32
N VAL A 138 -25.01 -16.67 4.55
CA VAL A 138 -24.65 -15.84 5.72
C VAL A 138 -23.19 -15.42 5.65
N THR A 139 -22.29 -16.31 5.23
CA THR A 139 -20.88 -15.93 5.01
C THR A 139 -20.72 -15.09 3.74
N GLU A 140 -21.54 -15.32 2.72
CA GLU A 140 -21.59 -14.46 1.53
C GLU A 140 -21.89 -13.01 1.91
N ASP A 141 -22.95 -12.79 2.69
CA ASP A 141 -23.36 -11.45 3.15
C ASP A 141 -22.24 -10.74 3.94
N LEU A 142 -21.58 -11.44 4.86
CA LEU A 142 -20.41 -10.94 5.58
C LEU A 142 -19.29 -10.46 4.63
N LEU A 143 -18.95 -11.26 3.61
CA LEU A 143 -17.90 -10.90 2.66
C LEU A 143 -18.32 -9.77 1.72
N ILE A 144 -19.62 -9.64 1.40
CA ILE A 144 -20.18 -8.50 0.65
C ILE A 144 -20.07 -7.21 1.47
N GLU A 145 -20.32 -7.27 2.78
CA GLU A 145 -20.13 -6.13 3.69
C GLU A 145 -18.65 -5.69 3.70
N HIS A 146 -17.73 -6.64 3.85
CA HIS A 146 -16.29 -6.36 3.79
C HIS A 146 -15.89 -5.70 2.46
N LEU A 147 -16.33 -6.27 1.33
CA LEU A 147 -16.07 -5.72 0.00
C LEU A 147 -16.52 -4.27 -0.13
N ARG A 148 -17.71 -3.94 0.37
CA ARG A 148 -18.23 -2.57 0.32
C ARG A 148 -17.29 -1.57 1.00
N GLY A 149 -16.76 -1.93 2.17
CA GLY A 149 -15.79 -1.11 2.90
C GLY A 149 -14.42 -1.02 2.20
N LEU A 150 -13.91 -2.17 1.73
CA LEU A 150 -12.62 -2.25 1.04
C LEU A 150 -12.61 -1.45 -0.27
N GLU A 151 -13.65 -1.58 -1.10
CA GLU A 151 -13.79 -0.86 -2.37
C GLU A 151 -13.97 0.65 -2.14
N GLN A 152 -14.72 1.04 -1.11
CA GLN A 152 -14.87 2.44 -0.76
C GLN A 152 -13.53 3.07 -0.34
N PHE A 153 -12.72 2.35 0.45
CA PHE A 153 -11.41 2.86 0.84
C PHE A 153 -10.42 2.89 -0.33
N GLN A 154 -10.44 1.87 -1.20
CA GLN A 154 -9.63 1.92 -2.43
C GLN A 154 -10.01 3.13 -3.30
N TRP A 155 -11.29 3.50 -3.36
CA TRP A 155 -11.69 4.74 -4.02
C TRP A 155 -11.07 5.99 -3.37
N PHE A 156 -11.04 6.10 -2.04
CA PHE A 156 -10.33 7.21 -1.38
C PHE A 156 -8.84 7.24 -1.74
N VAL A 157 -8.17 6.09 -1.81
CA VAL A 157 -6.78 5.97 -2.27
C VAL A 157 -6.67 6.47 -3.72
N ARG A 158 -7.49 5.94 -4.63
CA ARG A 158 -7.49 6.29 -6.06
C ARG A 158 -7.81 7.75 -6.33
N ALA A 159 -8.67 8.38 -5.54
CA ALA A 159 -8.99 9.80 -5.68
C ALA A 159 -7.78 10.72 -5.49
N HIS A 160 -6.75 10.29 -4.74
CA HIS A 160 -5.47 11.01 -4.64
C HIS A 160 -4.57 10.81 -5.88
N LEU A 161 -4.79 9.74 -6.64
CA LEU A 161 -4.00 9.34 -7.81
C LEU A 161 -4.65 9.75 -9.13
N GLU A 162 -5.92 10.16 -9.10
CA GLU A 162 -6.74 10.47 -10.26
C GLU A 162 -6.50 11.90 -10.75
N SER A 163 -6.22 12.03 -12.05
CA SER A 163 -6.22 13.33 -12.74
C SER A 163 -7.64 13.80 -13.03
N SER A 164 -7.83 15.10 -13.28
CA SER A 164 -9.13 15.66 -13.71
C SER A 164 -9.71 15.06 -15.00
N SER A 165 -8.92 14.28 -15.75
CA SER A 165 -9.35 13.53 -16.92
C SER A 165 -9.83 12.10 -16.63
N GLY A 166 -9.90 11.69 -15.36
CA GLY A 166 -10.31 10.35 -14.95
C GLY A 166 -9.24 9.28 -15.13
N ARG A 167 -7.96 9.68 -15.19
CA ARG A 167 -6.81 8.76 -15.36
C ARG A 167 -6.01 8.68 -14.08
N LEU A 168 -5.72 7.45 -13.63
CA LEU A 168 -4.80 7.18 -12.52
C LEU A 168 -3.35 7.42 -12.94
N SER A 169 -2.57 8.05 -12.08
CA SER A 169 -1.13 8.28 -12.27
C SER A 169 -0.30 6.99 -12.29
N THR A 170 -0.83 5.92 -11.68
CA THR A 170 -0.23 4.59 -11.56
C THR A 170 -0.63 3.62 -12.67
N ALA A 171 -1.41 4.06 -13.67
CA ALA A 171 -1.91 3.19 -14.72
C ALA A 171 -0.77 2.45 -15.45
N GLY A 172 -0.83 1.11 -15.43
CA GLY A 172 0.16 0.22 -16.05
C GLY A 172 1.35 -0.17 -15.15
N ALA A 173 1.31 0.15 -13.85
CA ALA A 173 2.25 -0.40 -12.88
C ALA A 173 1.76 -1.74 -12.33
N ASP A 174 2.62 -2.76 -12.38
CA ASP A 174 2.28 -4.13 -11.96
C ASP A 174 2.98 -4.55 -10.65
N THR A 175 3.74 -3.63 -10.04
CA THR A 175 4.47 -3.86 -8.78
C THR A 175 4.32 -2.64 -7.88
N GLU A 176 4.36 -2.86 -6.56
CA GLU A 176 4.26 -1.80 -5.55
C GLU A 176 5.32 -0.70 -5.75
N GLU A 177 6.57 -1.08 -6.02
CA GLU A 177 7.67 -0.14 -6.26
C GLU A 177 7.44 0.69 -7.52
N ALA A 178 6.98 0.06 -8.60
CA ALA A 178 6.66 0.77 -9.84
C ALA A 178 5.48 1.73 -9.64
N ALA A 179 4.43 1.32 -8.93
CA ALA A 179 3.28 2.16 -8.65
C ALA A 179 3.66 3.33 -7.74
N ALA A 180 4.47 3.08 -6.70
CA ALA A 180 5.03 4.12 -5.85
C ALA A 180 5.89 5.11 -6.65
N ALA A 181 6.74 4.63 -7.55
CA ALA A 181 7.56 5.48 -8.40
C ALA A 181 6.73 6.32 -9.38
N ALA A 182 5.67 5.75 -9.96
CA ALA A 182 4.76 6.44 -10.88
C ALA A 182 3.93 7.53 -10.16
N ALA A 183 3.48 7.25 -8.94
CA ALA A 183 2.70 8.18 -8.13
C ALA A 183 3.55 9.28 -7.49
N SER A 184 4.84 9.03 -7.26
CA SER A 184 5.75 9.96 -6.59
C SER A 184 5.76 11.35 -7.25
N PRO A 185 5.68 12.45 -6.47
CA PRO A 185 5.81 13.77 -7.03
C PRO A 185 7.17 13.93 -7.72
N LYS A 186 7.16 14.37 -8.99
CA LYS A 186 8.41 14.62 -9.71
C LYS A 186 9.20 15.68 -8.96
N ARG A 187 10.41 15.33 -8.52
CA ARG A 187 11.36 16.28 -7.94
C ARG A 187 11.48 17.46 -8.92
N ALA A 188 11.14 18.67 -8.48
CA ALA A 188 11.49 19.87 -9.23
C ALA A 188 12.99 19.80 -9.47
N ALA A 189 13.41 19.76 -10.73
CA ALA A 189 14.82 19.80 -11.08
C ALA A 189 15.38 21.05 -10.37
N ALA A 190 16.24 20.84 -9.36
CA ALA A 190 16.91 21.93 -8.68
C ALA A 190 17.54 22.78 -9.78
N GLY A 191 17.03 24.01 -9.96
CA GLY A 191 17.43 24.87 -11.05
C GLY A 191 18.95 25.03 -11.02
N ARG A 192 19.66 24.33 -11.90
CA ARG A 192 21.04 24.67 -12.22
C ARG A 192 20.97 25.98 -12.98
N THR A 193 21.01 27.10 -12.26
CA THR A 193 21.30 28.39 -12.86
C THR A 193 22.66 28.26 -13.54
N PRO A 194 22.78 28.48 -14.87
CA PRO A 194 24.09 28.46 -15.49
C PRO A 194 24.91 29.61 -14.90
N ALA A 195 26.11 29.29 -14.38
CA ALA A 195 27.03 30.29 -13.84
C ALA A 195 27.30 31.35 -14.92
N LYS A 196 26.94 32.60 -14.61
CA LYS A 196 27.21 33.76 -15.46
C LYS A 196 28.73 33.91 -15.59
N LYS A 197 29.29 33.61 -16.77
CA LYS A 197 30.71 33.91 -17.06
C LYS A 197 30.90 35.42 -16.99
N THR A 198 31.53 35.90 -15.92
CA THR A 198 31.99 37.28 -15.82
C THR A 198 33.19 37.46 -16.75
N ALA A 199 33.02 38.30 -17.78
CA ALA A 199 34.11 38.70 -18.65
C ALA A 199 35.08 39.61 -17.86
N ALA A 200 36.29 39.11 -17.59
CA ALA A 200 37.35 39.90 -17.02
C ALA A 200 37.84 40.93 -18.04
N LYS A 201 37.58 42.22 -17.77
CA LYS A 201 38.19 43.36 -18.48
C LYS A 201 39.69 43.39 -18.15
N LYS A 202 40.56 43.11 -19.13
CA LYS A 202 41.99 43.40 -19.04
C LYS A 202 42.19 44.92 -19.08
N SER A 203 42.68 45.52 -18.00
CA SER A 203 43.24 46.87 -18.02
C SER A 203 44.73 46.81 -18.32
N THR A 204 45.15 47.50 -19.38
CA THR A 204 46.54 47.74 -19.76
C THR A 204 47.15 48.81 -18.84
N ALA A 205 48.17 48.44 -18.07
CA ALA A 205 48.97 49.38 -17.29
C ALA A 205 50.22 49.80 -18.09
N THR A 206 50.28 51.09 -18.40
CA THR A 206 51.40 51.78 -19.07
C THR A 206 52.59 51.90 -18.10
N LYS A 207 53.74 51.32 -18.47
CA LYS A 207 54.98 51.38 -17.68
C LYS A 207 55.70 52.70 -17.98
N LYS A 208 55.70 53.65 -17.03
CA LYS A 208 56.57 54.83 -17.07
C LYS A 208 57.96 54.47 -16.55
N THR A 209 58.95 54.74 -17.39
CA THR A 209 60.39 54.66 -17.14
C THR A 209 60.83 55.83 -16.26
N THR A 210 61.53 55.56 -15.16
CA THR A 210 62.33 56.58 -14.47
C THR A 210 63.70 56.00 -14.13
N THR A 211 64.69 56.55 -14.83
CA THR A 211 66.13 56.39 -14.65
C THR A 211 66.55 56.84 -13.24
N SER A 212 67.31 56.04 -12.51
CA SER A 212 68.13 56.54 -11.40
C SER A 212 69.59 56.12 -11.58
N ARG A 213 70.43 57.14 -11.40
CA ARG A 213 71.83 57.24 -11.73
C ARG A 213 72.67 56.48 -10.70
N ARG A 214 73.67 55.77 -11.20
CA ARG A 214 74.75 55.09 -10.49
C ARG A 214 75.80 56.12 -10.05
N THR A 215 76.21 56.07 -8.78
CA THR A 215 77.52 56.57 -8.33
C THR A 215 78.07 55.66 -7.21
N THR A 216 79.17 55.00 -7.57
CA THR A 216 80.34 54.51 -6.80
C THR A 216 80.56 55.18 -5.43
N ARG A 217 81.17 54.54 -4.43
CA ARG A 217 82.38 53.71 -4.44
C ARG A 217 82.51 52.99 -3.11
#